data_AF-A0ABD0R004-F1
#
_entry.id   AF-A0ABD0R004-F1
#
_cell.length_a   1.000
_cell.length_b   1.000
_cell.length_c   1.000
_cell.angle_alpha   90.00
_cell.angle_beta   90.00
_cell.angle_gamma   90.00
#
_symmetry.space_group_name_H-M   'P 1'
#
loop_
_entity.id
_entity.type
_entity.pdbx_description
1 polymer ?
#
loop_
_entity_poly.entity_id
_entity_poly.type
_entity_poly.pdbx_seq_one_letter_code
_entity_poly.pdbx_strand_id
1 'polypeptide(L)' 'MYQFSVSEGAAVGTSIGRVIATDADMGENTDMSYLIKDEEGGELFRVSTDGDTQEAIITIKK' A
#
# COMPACT_ATOMS: atom_id res chain seq x y z
N MET A 1 -13.54 -0.30 -4.98
CA MET A 1 -13.19 0.90 -4.21
C MET A 1 -12.73 0.43 -2.83
N TYR A 2 -11.51 0.75 -2.42
CA TYR A 2 -10.97 0.38 -1.11
C TYR A 2 -11.07 1.59 -0.17
N GLN A 3 -11.47 1.36 1.08
CA GLN A 3 -11.53 2.38 2.11
C GLN A 3 -10.92 1.82 3.39
N PHE A 4 -10.00 2.59 3.98
CA PHE A 4 -9.34 2.26 5.24
C PHE A 4 -9.50 3.43 6.21
N SER A 5 -9.36 3.15 7.50
CA SER A 5 -9.41 4.17 8.55
C SER A 5 -8.37 3.84 9.60
N VAL A 6 -7.65 4.85 10.05
CA VAL A 6 -6.58 4.72 11.05
C VAL A 6 -6.69 5.85 12.05
N SER A 7 -6.32 5.59 13.30
CA SER A 7 -6.26 6.63 14.33
C SER A 7 -5.12 7.59 14.04
N GLU A 8 -5.33 8.89 14.21
CA GLU A 8 -4.27 9.90 14.16
C GLU A 8 -3.15 9.65 15.20
N GLY A 9 -3.47 8.95 16.29
CA GLY A 9 -2.52 8.56 17.33
C GLY A 9 -1.79 7.25 17.05
N ALA A 10 -1.98 6.63 15.89
CA ALA A 10 -1.32 5.38 15.53
C ALA A 10 0.19 5.59 15.34
N ALA A 11 0.98 4.60 15.78
CA ALA A 11 2.43 4.68 15.71
C ALA A 11 2.94 4.60 14.25
N VAL A 12 4.08 5.24 13.98
CA VAL A 12 4.79 5.11 12.70
C VAL A 12 5.09 3.64 12.43
N GLY A 13 4.85 3.20 11.19
CA GLY A 13 4.97 1.79 10.79
C GLY A 13 3.70 0.96 11.01
N THR A 14 2.64 1.51 11.58
CA THR A 14 1.34 0.81 11.66
C THR A 14 0.83 0.50 10.25
N SER A 15 0.46 -0.76 10.00
CA SER A 15 -0.19 -1.18 8.76
C SER A 15 -1.65 -0.74 8.74
N ILE A 16 -2.02 0.10 7.76
CA ILE A 16 -3.36 0.64 7.60
C ILE A 16 -4.26 -0.34 6.84
N GLY A 17 -3.69 -1.00 5.83
CA GLY A 17 -4.43 -1.90 4.97
C GLY A 17 -3.56 -2.49 3.86
N ARG A 18 -4.15 -3.46 3.15
CA ARG A 18 -3.54 -4.12 2.00
C ARG A 18 -4.46 -3.94 0.79
N VAL A 19 -3.89 -3.65 -0.36
CA VAL A 19 -4.60 -3.54 -1.63
C VAL A 19 -3.98 -4.49 -2.64
N ILE A 20 -4.83 -5.12 -3.45
CA ILE A 20 -4.41 -5.97 -4.54
C ILE A 20 -4.76 -5.29 -5.86
N ALA A 21 -3.76 -5.11 -6.72
CA ALA A 21 -4.00 -4.86 -8.13
C ALA A 21 -4.13 -6.22 -8.82
N THR A 22 -5.10 -6.38 -9.71
CA THR A 22 -5.30 -7.62 -10.47
C THR A 22 -5.02 -7.36 -11.94
N ASP A 23 -4.06 -8.08 -12.51
CA ASP A 23 -3.79 -8.10 -13.95
C ASP A 23 -4.29 -9.44 -14.55
N ALA A 24 -4.70 -9.42 -15.82
CA ALA A 24 -5.23 -10.60 -16.50
C ALA A 24 -4.18 -11.71 -16.65
N ASP A 25 -2.89 -11.35 -16.67
CA ASP A 25 -1.76 -12.28 -16.76
C ASP A 25 -1.09 -12.52 -15.39
N MET A 26 -1.83 -12.32 -14.28
CA MET A 26 -1.34 -12.59 -12.93
C MET A 26 -0.83 -14.03 -12.78
N GLY A 27 0.48 -14.17 -12.60
CA GLY A 27 1.20 -15.45 -12.65
C GLY A 27 2.71 -15.24 -12.45
N GLU A 28 3.53 -16.10 -13.06
CA GLU A 28 4.98 -16.24 -12.79
C GLU A 28 5.86 -14.99 -13.03
N ASN A 29 5.33 -13.89 -13.59
CA ASN A 29 6.10 -12.69 -13.97
C ASN A 29 5.41 -11.37 -13.60
N THR A 30 4.70 -11.32 -12.47
CA THR A 30 4.03 -10.08 -12.07
C THR A 30 4.90 -9.25 -11.12
N ASP A 31 5.79 -8.41 -11.68
CA ASP A 31 6.48 -7.36 -10.92
C ASP A 31 5.53 -6.17 -10.68
N MET A 32 4.84 -6.14 -9.53
CA MET A 32 3.92 -5.04 -9.21
C MET A 32 4.60 -3.90 -8.43
N SER A 33 4.58 -2.72 -9.04
CA SER A 33 5.02 -1.48 -8.42
C SER A 33 3.84 -0.60 -8.04
N TYR A 34 3.75 -0.26 -6.76
CA TYR A 34 2.70 0.61 -6.22
C TYR A 34 3.26 1.98 -5.85
N LEU A 35 2.46 3.01 -6.09
CA LEU A 35 2.80 4.42 -5.92
C LEU A 35 1.59 5.12 -5.29
N ILE A 36 1.82 5.91 -4.26
CA ILE A 36 0.81 6.82 -3.71
C ILE A 36 0.87 8.10 -4.56
N LYS A 37 -0.13 8.31 -5.42
CA LYS A 37 -0.31 9.58 -6.11
C LYS A 37 -0.97 10.56 -5.16
N ASP A 38 -0.17 11.38 -4.49
CA ASP A 38 -0.68 12.46 -3.65
C ASP A 38 0.26 13.67 -3.75
N GLU A 39 -0.30 14.87 -3.90
CA GLU A 39 0.44 16.14 -3.96
C GLU A 39 0.63 16.79 -2.57
N GLU A 40 -0.14 16.40 -1.55
CA GLU A 40 -0.11 17.02 -0.21
C GLU A 40 0.02 16.02 0.97
N GLY A 41 -0.33 14.75 0.78
CA GLY A 41 -0.33 13.68 1.81
C GLY A 41 0.67 12.55 1.60
N GLY A 42 1.47 12.59 0.52
CA GLY A 42 2.42 11.52 0.14
C GLY A 42 3.55 11.27 1.15
N GLU A 43 3.79 12.21 2.07
CA GLU A 43 4.78 12.06 3.14
C GLU A 43 4.26 11.34 4.38
N LEU A 44 2.93 11.26 4.59
CA LEU A 44 2.33 10.66 5.78
C LEU A 44 2.13 9.14 5.65
N PHE A 45 2.18 8.62 4.43
CA PHE A 45 1.95 7.21 4.16
C PHE A 45 3.03 6.65 3.25
N ARG A 46 3.40 5.39 3.48
CA ARG A 46 4.31 4.63 2.64
C ARG A 46 3.59 3.39 2.12
N VAL A 47 3.75 3.13 0.82
CA VAL A 47 3.34 1.87 0.22
C VAL A 47 4.56 0.97 -0.01
N SER A 48 4.42 -0.32 0.26
CA SER A 48 5.42 -1.34 -0.06
C SER A 48 4.76 -2.58 -0.62
N THR A 49 5.37 -3.20 -1.63
CA THR A 49 4.89 -4.46 -2.20
C THR A 49 5.34 -5.64 -1.33
N ASP A 50 4.41 -6.54 -1.04
CA ASP A 50 4.66 -7.85 -0.46
C ASP A 50 5.20 -8.79 -1.55
N GLY A 51 6.40 -9.34 -1.36
CA GLY A 51 7.03 -10.19 -2.38
C GLY A 51 6.37 -11.55 -2.55
N ASP A 52 5.68 -12.04 -1.52
CA ASP A 52 5.04 -13.35 -1.53
C ASP A 52 3.65 -13.30 -2.17
N THR A 53 2.90 -12.22 -1.90
CA THR A 53 1.51 -12.07 -2.37
C THR A 53 1.31 -11.02 -3.44
N GLN A 54 2.34 -10.22 -3.76
CA GLN A 54 2.27 -9.07 -4.64
C GLN A 54 1.26 -7.99 -4.17
N GLU A 55 0.82 -8.03 -2.91
CA GLU A 55 -0.10 -7.04 -2.36
C GLU A 55 0.64 -5.74 -1.98
N ALA A 56 0.01 -4.60 -2.18
CA ALA A 56 0.52 -3.33 -1.64
C ALA A 56 0.10 -3.18 -0.18
N ILE A 57 1.08 -3.04 0.70
CA ILE A 57 0.90 -2.75 2.12
C ILE A 57 1.05 -1.25 2.33
N ILE A 58 0.03 -0.62 2.89
CA ILE A 58 0.04 0.81 3.21
C ILE A 58 0.38 0.95 4.70
N THR A 59 1.36 1.78 5.01
CA THR A 59 1.90 1.99 6.36
C THR A 59 2.02 3.47 6.68
N ILE A 60 1.93 3.82 7.96
CA ILE A 60 2.17 5.20 8.41
C ILE A 60 3.65 5.54 8.26
N LYS A 61 3.92 6.64 7.56
CA LYS A 61 5.21 7.32 7.46
C LYS A 61 5.10 8.63 8.26
N LYS A 62 6.19 9.06 8.86
CA LYS A 62 6.21 10.26 9.73
C LYS A 62 6.43 11.52 8.92
#